data_AF-A0A8S4GD56-F1
#
_entry.id   AF-A0A8S4GD56-F1
#
_cell.length_a   1.000
_cell.length_b   1.000
_cell.length_c   1.000
_cell.angle_alpha   90.00
_cell.angle_beta   90.00
_cell.angle_gamma   90.00
#
_symmetry.space_group_name_H-M   'P 1'
#
loop_
_entity.id
_entity.type
_entity.pdbx_description
1 polymer ?
#
loop_
_entity_poly.entity_id
_entity_poly.type
_entity_poly.pdbx_seq_one_letter_code
_entity_poly.pdbx_strand_id
1 'polypeptide(L)'
;MTTIARVLDWETDKFEVTRDQLRDEDLLNELHWSPHTGTYADYGLHTDGVRLVRQSPKSVKPPDTPRVLRSVTTAPSHRLVTSAFGYISLFPMLLKVLSPDSDKLGKILEDLDKPDLLWSPYGLRSLSKSSPLYMKRNTEHDPPYWRGQVWVNINYLALGALQHYGARGPHAARALDLRRRLRDNLVNNILTQYKKTGYFWEQYSGEDGRGSGCRPFTGWTALVVLIMAEDY
;
A
#
# COMPACT_ATOMS: atom_id res chain seq x y z
N MET A 1 -14.15 -3.37 18.28
CA MET A 1 -14.93 -4.22 19.21
C MET A 1 -15.45 -3.45 20.41
N THR A 2 -14.66 -2.62 21.09
CA THR A 2 -15.13 -1.76 22.20
C THR A 2 -16.46 -1.05 21.91
N THR A 3 -16.59 -0.38 20.77
CA THR A 3 -17.82 0.33 20.38
C THR A 3 -19.04 -0.59 20.32
N ILE A 4 -18.88 -1.78 19.72
CA ILE A 4 -19.95 -2.77 19.60
C ILE A 4 -20.30 -3.34 20.97
N ALA A 5 -19.30 -3.75 21.75
CA ALA A 5 -19.50 -4.29 23.10
C ALA A 5 -20.26 -3.30 23.98
N ARG A 6 -19.92 -2.00 23.91
CA ARG A 6 -20.65 -0.95 24.64
C ARG A 6 -22.10 -0.81 24.21
N VAL A 7 -22.40 -0.91 22.91
CA VAL A 7 -23.78 -0.87 22.40
C VAL A 7 -24.59 -2.09 22.84
N LEU A 8 -23.93 -3.24 22.98
CA LEU A 8 -24.54 -4.49 23.43
C LEU A 8 -24.57 -4.64 24.96
N ASP A 9 -24.10 -3.63 25.70
CA ASP A 9 -23.94 -3.67 27.16
C ASP A 9 -23.08 -4.87 27.65
N TRP A 10 -22.01 -5.14 26.91
CA TRP A 10 -21.02 -6.17 27.23
C TRP A 10 -19.75 -5.54 27.81
N GLU A 11 -19.01 -6.34 28.59
CA GLU A 11 -17.72 -5.95 29.15
C GLU A 11 -16.73 -5.48 28.06
N THR A 12 -16.12 -4.31 28.26
CA THR A 12 -15.26 -3.66 27.27
C THR A 12 -13.76 -3.78 27.56
N ASP A 13 -13.39 -4.10 28.81
CA ASP A 13 -12.04 -3.95 29.35
C ASP A 13 -10.98 -4.62 28.48
N LYS A 14 -11.18 -5.88 28.10
CA LYS A 14 -10.25 -6.61 27.23
C LYS A 14 -10.01 -5.90 25.89
N PHE A 15 -11.06 -5.34 25.28
CA PHE A 15 -10.96 -4.65 24.00
C PHE A 15 -10.31 -3.27 24.14
N GLU A 16 -10.56 -2.58 25.25
CA GLU A 16 -9.95 -1.27 25.54
C GLU A 16 -8.47 -1.40 25.84
N VAL A 17 -8.07 -2.33 26.72
CA VAL A 17 -6.66 -2.62 27.01
C VAL A 17 -5.90 -3.00 25.72
N THR A 18 -6.49 -3.89 24.91
CA THR A 18 -5.86 -4.28 23.62
C THR A 18 -5.77 -3.10 22.66
N ARG A 19 -6.82 -2.26 22.56
CA ARG A 19 -6.83 -1.07 21.72
C ARG A 19 -5.73 -0.10 22.14
N ASP A 20 -5.59 0.16 23.43
CA ASP A 20 -4.67 1.16 23.95
C ASP A 20 -3.22 0.72 23.75
N GLN A 21 -2.93 -0.58 23.98
CA GLN A 21 -1.62 -1.15 23.66
C GLN A 21 -1.28 -1.05 22.17
N LEU A 22 -2.22 -1.37 21.27
CA LEU A 22 -1.98 -1.36 19.82
C LEU A 22 -2.05 0.03 19.18
N ARG A 23 -2.57 1.03 19.89
CA ARG A 23 -2.57 2.44 19.46
C ARG A 23 -1.40 3.24 20.00
N ASP A 24 -0.58 2.66 20.86
CA ASP A 24 0.64 3.29 21.37
C ASP A 24 1.60 3.56 20.19
N GLU A 25 1.71 4.84 19.83
CA GLU A 25 2.54 5.29 18.73
C GLU A 25 4.03 5.14 19.04
N ASP A 26 4.44 5.28 20.31
CA ASP A 26 5.84 5.13 20.72
C ASP A 26 6.28 3.68 20.60
N LEU A 27 5.44 2.75 21.06
CA LEU A 27 5.68 1.31 20.87
C LEU A 27 5.72 0.93 19.38
N LEU A 28 4.79 1.48 18.57
CA LEU A 28 4.79 1.27 17.12
C LEU A 28 6.08 1.80 16.47
N ASN A 29 6.54 2.97 16.91
CA ASN A 29 7.77 3.59 16.43
C ASN A 29 9.00 2.75 16.79
N GLU A 30 9.09 2.28 18.04
CA GLU A 30 10.17 1.41 18.49
C GLU A 30 10.30 0.16 17.61
N LEU A 31 9.16 -0.48 17.30
CA LEU A 31 9.14 -1.77 16.62
C LEU A 31 9.29 -1.67 15.10
N HIS A 32 8.76 -0.61 14.47
CA HIS A 32 8.56 -0.58 13.02
C HIS A 32 9.11 0.65 12.32
N TRP A 33 9.52 1.72 13.03
CA TRP A 33 10.03 2.92 12.39
C TRP A 33 11.52 2.78 12.03
N SER A 34 11.85 2.98 10.77
CA SER A 34 13.24 3.09 10.33
C SER A 34 13.71 4.55 10.40
N PRO A 35 14.61 4.92 11.33
CA PRO A 35 15.16 6.28 11.38
C PRO A 35 16.03 6.61 10.17
N HIS A 36 16.61 5.60 9.52
CA HIS A 36 17.46 5.78 8.34
C HIS A 36 16.67 6.20 7.09
N THR A 37 15.51 5.57 6.87
CA THR A 37 14.68 5.85 5.68
C THR A 37 13.51 6.77 5.97
N GLY A 38 13.15 6.97 7.24
CA GLY A 38 11.99 7.72 7.64
C GLY A 38 10.69 7.05 7.21
N THR A 39 10.60 5.72 7.34
CA THR A 39 9.43 4.93 6.93
C THR A 39 9.13 3.81 7.93
N TYR A 40 7.86 3.40 8.02
CA TYR A 40 7.50 2.16 8.68
C TYR A 40 7.78 0.96 7.78
N ALA A 41 8.31 -0.11 8.39
CA ALA A 41 8.68 -1.33 7.67
C ALA A 41 8.41 -2.59 8.52
N ASP A 42 8.24 -3.70 7.82
CA ASP A 42 8.26 -5.02 8.44
C ASP A 42 9.69 -5.36 8.92
N TYR A 43 9.80 -6.24 9.90
CA TYR A 43 11.07 -6.76 10.41
C TYR A 43 11.18 -8.25 10.16
N GLY A 44 12.37 -8.72 9.74
CA GLY A 44 12.61 -10.14 9.58
C GLY A 44 14.02 -10.47 9.08
N LEU A 45 14.27 -11.76 8.88
CA LEU A 45 15.50 -12.26 8.27
C LEU A 45 15.45 -11.99 6.75
N HIS A 46 16.11 -10.92 6.30
CA HIS A 46 15.92 -10.36 4.95
C HIS A 46 17.23 -10.07 4.21
N THR A 47 17.16 -10.12 2.88
CA THR A 47 18.20 -9.68 1.93
C THR A 47 17.56 -9.22 0.62
N ASP A 48 17.98 -8.06 0.11
CA ASP A 48 17.64 -7.61 -1.25
C ASP A 48 18.49 -8.28 -2.32
N GLY A 49 19.57 -8.97 -1.92
CA GLY A 49 20.47 -9.72 -2.79
C GLY A 49 19.82 -11.03 -3.26
N VAL A 50 18.72 -10.92 -4.01
CA VAL A 50 17.99 -12.04 -4.59
C VAL A 50 17.67 -11.77 -6.06
N ARG A 51 17.71 -12.80 -6.88
CA ARG A 51 17.32 -12.71 -8.29
C ARG A 51 16.74 -14.03 -8.79
N LEU A 52 15.93 -13.95 -9.84
CA LEU A 52 15.48 -15.12 -10.57
C LEU A 52 16.51 -15.48 -11.64
N VAL A 53 16.96 -16.74 -11.66
CA VAL A 53 17.95 -17.28 -12.61
C VAL A 53 17.31 -18.42 -13.38
N ARG A 54 17.47 -18.41 -14.71
CA ARG A 54 17.11 -19.54 -15.57
C ARG A 54 18.21 -20.59 -15.50
N GLN A 55 17.88 -21.79 -15.06
CA GLN A 55 18.79 -22.93 -15.18
C GLN A 55 18.54 -23.67 -16.50
N SER A 56 19.60 -23.86 -17.28
CA SER A 56 19.57 -24.74 -18.44
C SER A 56 19.37 -26.19 -17.99
N PRO A 57 18.59 -26.99 -18.71
CA PRO A 57 18.42 -28.41 -18.41
C PRO A 57 19.78 -29.11 -18.37
N LYS A 58 20.06 -29.82 -17.26
CA LYS A 58 21.31 -30.58 -17.09
C LYS A 58 21.32 -31.93 -17.83
N SER A 59 20.19 -32.33 -18.44
CA SER A 59 20.00 -33.64 -19.08
C SER A 59 19.33 -33.51 -20.45
N VAL A 60 19.82 -34.29 -21.41
CA VAL A 60 19.19 -34.55 -22.71
C VAL A 60 18.40 -35.87 -22.60
N LYS A 61 17.11 -35.76 -22.27
CA LYS A 61 16.01 -36.76 -22.26
C LYS A 61 15.52 -37.23 -20.87
N PRO A 62 14.21 -37.09 -20.56
CA PRO A 62 13.22 -36.24 -21.26
C PRO A 62 13.62 -34.76 -21.12
N PRO A 63 13.09 -33.84 -21.94
CA PRO A 63 13.45 -32.43 -21.84
C PRO A 63 12.96 -31.88 -20.49
N ASP A 64 13.89 -31.65 -19.57
CA ASP A 64 13.60 -30.87 -18.36
C ASP A 64 13.28 -29.44 -18.84
N THR A 65 12.06 -28.98 -18.58
CA THR A 65 11.67 -27.60 -18.90
C THR A 65 12.62 -26.65 -18.16
N PRO A 66 13.10 -25.56 -18.80
CA PRO A 66 13.92 -24.57 -18.14
C PRO A 66 13.22 -24.10 -16.85
N ARG A 67 13.91 -24.20 -15.71
CA ARG A 67 13.34 -23.79 -14.42
C ARG A 67 13.88 -22.42 -14.04
N VAL A 68 12.98 -21.48 -13.75
CA VAL A 68 13.32 -20.21 -13.13
C VAL A 68 13.39 -20.42 -11.62
N LEU A 69 14.58 -20.29 -11.05
CA LEU A 69 14.82 -20.48 -9.62
C LEU A 69 15.31 -19.20 -8.97
N ARG A 70 14.92 -18.98 -7.72
CA ARG A 70 15.45 -17.90 -6.88
C ARG A 70 16.89 -18.25 -6.48
N SER A 71 17.80 -17.31 -6.70
CA SER A 71 19.19 -17.36 -6.26
C SER A 71 19.45 -16.22 -5.26
N VAL A 72 20.14 -16.54 -4.16
CA VAL A 72 20.54 -15.58 -3.14
C VAL A 72 22.00 -15.20 -3.39
N THR A 73 22.27 -13.92 -3.60
CA THR A 73 23.61 -13.37 -3.86
C THR A 73 24.24 -12.76 -2.61
N THR A 74 23.45 -12.42 -1.61
CA THR A 74 23.90 -11.84 -0.35
C THR A 74 23.17 -12.53 0.80
N ALA A 75 23.90 -13.02 1.80
CA ALA A 75 23.29 -13.69 2.95
C ALA A 75 22.30 -12.76 3.68
N PRO A 76 21.15 -13.26 4.15
CA PRO A 76 20.19 -12.47 4.89
C PRO A 76 20.65 -12.16 6.31
N SER A 77 20.13 -11.06 6.85
CA SER A 77 20.29 -10.67 8.25
C SER A 77 18.96 -10.19 8.83
N HIS A 78 18.83 -10.22 10.16
CA HIS A 78 17.65 -9.66 10.82
C HIS A 78 17.68 -8.13 10.72
N ARG A 79 16.69 -7.55 10.04
CA ARG A 79 16.60 -6.11 9.77
C ARG A 79 15.18 -5.68 9.42
N LEU A 80 14.96 -4.37 9.46
CA LEU A 80 13.80 -3.76 8.81
C LEU A 80 13.90 -3.87 7.28
N VAL A 81 12.78 -4.22 6.63
CA VAL A 81 12.65 -4.39 5.17
C VAL A 81 12.31 -3.05 4.53
N THR A 82 13.25 -2.11 4.55
CA THR A 82 13.05 -0.73 4.10
C THR A 82 13.05 -0.55 2.57
N SER A 83 13.42 -1.59 1.81
CA SER A 83 13.40 -1.59 0.34
C SER A 83 12.00 -1.75 -0.26
N ALA A 84 10.99 -2.01 0.58
CA ALA A 84 9.61 -2.29 0.17
C ALA A 84 8.63 -1.14 0.50
N PHE A 85 9.08 0.12 0.44
CA PHE A 85 8.19 1.27 0.65
C PHE A 85 6.97 1.20 -0.27
N GLY A 86 5.78 1.16 0.33
CA GLY A 86 4.53 0.83 -0.35
C GLY A 86 3.33 0.98 0.57
N TYR A 87 2.21 0.37 0.20
CA TYR A 87 0.98 0.45 1.01
C TYR A 87 1.20 0.04 2.46
N ILE A 88 1.97 -1.03 2.72
CA ILE A 88 2.27 -1.50 4.09
C ILE A 88 2.90 -0.40 4.94
N SER A 89 3.85 0.35 4.39
CA SER A 89 4.50 1.47 5.09
C SER A 89 3.54 2.60 5.45
N LEU A 90 2.36 2.66 4.83
CA LEU A 90 1.35 3.68 5.10
C LEU A 90 0.31 3.24 6.15
N PHE A 91 0.25 1.96 6.54
CA PHE A 91 -0.83 1.43 7.40
C PHE A 91 -1.07 2.22 8.69
N PRO A 92 -0.04 2.69 9.42
CA PRO A 92 -0.25 3.54 10.59
C PRO A 92 -1.08 4.80 10.30
N MET A 93 -0.85 5.45 9.15
CA MET A 93 -1.67 6.58 8.67
C MET A 93 -3.02 6.10 8.15
N LEU A 94 -3.07 5.06 7.31
CA LEU A 94 -4.31 4.56 6.69
C LEU A 94 -5.37 4.18 7.73
N LEU A 95 -4.94 3.61 8.85
CA LEU A 95 -5.80 3.17 9.96
C LEU A 95 -6.00 4.24 11.04
N LYS A 96 -5.49 5.46 10.82
CA LYS A 96 -5.67 6.61 11.73
C LYS A 96 -5.13 6.30 13.14
N VAL A 97 -3.96 5.64 13.19
CA VAL A 97 -3.27 5.29 14.45
C VAL A 97 -2.38 6.45 14.90
N LEU A 98 -1.68 7.09 13.97
CA LEU A 98 -0.78 8.21 14.29
C LEU A 98 -1.55 9.42 14.83
N SER A 99 -0.91 10.15 15.74
CA SER A 99 -1.36 11.46 16.20
C SER A 99 -1.35 12.49 15.06
N PRO A 100 -2.33 13.41 14.98
CA PRO A 100 -2.30 14.53 14.03
C PRO A 100 -1.07 15.44 14.13
N ASP A 101 -0.40 15.45 15.29
CA ASP A 101 0.80 16.24 15.56
C ASP A 101 2.11 15.44 15.38
N SER A 102 2.03 14.20 14.90
CA SER A 102 3.20 13.32 14.73
C SER A 102 4.11 13.77 13.58
N ASP A 103 5.40 13.92 13.88
CA ASP A 103 6.43 14.12 12.84
C ASP A 103 6.47 12.97 11.82
N LYS A 104 6.07 11.75 12.22
CA LYS A 104 6.04 10.58 11.33
C LYS A 104 4.93 10.71 10.30
N LEU A 105 3.77 11.24 10.73
CA LEU A 105 2.70 11.63 9.81
C LEU A 105 3.19 12.71 8.84
N GLY A 106 3.86 13.76 9.34
CA GLY A 106 4.47 14.80 8.51
C GLY A 106 5.37 14.23 7.41
N LYS A 107 6.29 13.32 7.78
CA LYS A 107 7.19 12.64 6.84
C LYS A 107 6.44 11.82 5.79
N ILE A 108 5.42 11.05 6.19
CA ILE A 108 4.59 10.27 5.26
C ILE A 108 3.90 11.19 4.24
N LEU A 109 3.31 12.30 4.69
CA LEU A 109 2.62 13.26 3.81
C LEU A 109 3.57 14.03 2.89
N GLU A 110 4.81 14.25 3.32
CA GLU A 110 5.87 14.81 2.47
C GLU A 110 6.24 13.85 1.34
N ASP A 111 6.33 12.56 1.61
CA ASP A 111 6.70 11.55 0.62
C ASP A 111 5.54 11.15 -0.32
N LEU A 112 4.29 11.32 0.14
CA LEU A 112 3.13 10.71 -0.50
C LEU A 112 2.94 11.13 -1.97
N ASP A 113 3.19 12.40 -2.31
CA ASP A 113 3.03 12.93 -3.67
C ASP A 113 4.30 12.91 -4.53
N LYS A 114 5.37 12.23 -4.07
CA LYS A 114 6.59 12.07 -4.86
C LYS A 114 6.33 11.09 -6.03
N PRO A 115 6.46 11.51 -7.31
CA PRO A 115 6.15 10.67 -8.46
C PRO A 115 7.06 9.42 -8.59
N ASP A 116 8.30 9.56 -8.11
CA ASP A 116 9.30 8.48 -8.08
C ASP A 116 9.06 7.48 -6.94
N LEU A 117 8.08 7.75 -6.08
CA LEU A 117 7.62 6.85 -5.03
C LEU A 117 6.25 6.27 -5.38
N LEU A 118 5.21 6.63 -4.61
CA LEU A 118 3.87 6.05 -4.71
C LEU A 118 2.94 6.87 -5.58
N TRP A 119 3.22 8.15 -5.82
CA TRP A 119 2.26 9.03 -6.49
C TRP A 119 2.18 8.80 -8.00
N SER A 120 0.97 8.58 -8.50
CA SER A 120 0.71 8.57 -9.94
C SER A 120 -0.47 9.48 -10.31
N PRO A 121 -0.59 9.88 -11.59
CA PRO A 121 -1.78 10.57 -12.10
C PRO A 121 -3.09 9.76 -12.00
N TYR A 122 -3.03 8.50 -11.54
CA TYR A 122 -4.15 7.55 -11.53
C TYR A 122 -4.47 7.04 -10.11
N GLY A 123 -3.73 7.48 -9.09
CA GLY A 123 -3.83 7.03 -7.70
C GLY A 123 -2.48 6.68 -7.07
N LEU A 124 -2.48 6.20 -5.83
CA LEU A 124 -1.29 5.70 -5.15
C LEU A 124 -0.95 4.30 -5.65
N ARG A 125 0.32 4.06 -6.03
CA ARG A 125 0.88 2.75 -6.36
C ARG A 125 1.03 1.89 -5.12
N SER A 126 0.86 0.57 -5.27
CA SER A 126 1.00 -0.38 -4.16
C SER A 126 2.43 -0.51 -3.63
N LEU A 127 3.41 -0.22 -4.49
CA LEU A 127 4.83 -0.29 -4.19
C LEU A 127 5.56 0.84 -4.92
N SER A 128 6.56 1.42 -4.26
CA SER A 128 7.38 2.51 -4.78
C SER A 128 8.11 2.13 -6.07
N LYS A 129 8.24 3.07 -7.01
CA LYS A 129 9.09 2.89 -8.21
C LYS A 129 10.57 2.69 -7.84
N SER A 130 11.01 3.20 -6.69
CA SER A 130 12.36 2.99 -6.18
C SER A 130 12.61 1.59 -5.60
N SER A 131 11.56 0.77 -5.39
CA SER A 131 11.73 -0.57 -4.87
C SER A 131 12.37 -1.51 -5.90
N PRO A 132 13.33 -2.37 -5.52
CA PRO A 132 13.88 -3.38 -6.42
C PRO A 132 12.83 -4.38 -6.93
N LEU A 133 11.68 -4.47 -6.25
CA LEU A 133 10.57 -5.35 -6.61
C LEU A 133 9.50 -4.66 -7.47
N TYR A 134 9.63 -3.37 -7.79
CA TYR A 134 8.66 -2.64 -8.61
C TYR A 134 8.48 -3.34 -9.97
N MET A 135 7.24 -3.71 -10.27
CA MET A 135 6.81 -4.44 -11.47
C MET A 135 7.60 -5.74 -11.74
N LYS A 136 8.27 -6.31 -10.72
CA LYS A 136 8.96 -7.60 -10.85
C LYS A 136 8.00 -8.76 -10.63
N ARG A 137 8.13 -9.78 -11.48
CA ARG A 137 7.41 -11.04 -11.35
C ARG A 137 7.89 -11.81 -10.11
N ASN A 138 7.01 -12.61 -9.52
CA ASN A 138 7.40 -13.47 -8.41
C ASN A 138 7.99 -14.80 -8.89
N THR A 139 7.43 -15.33 -9.99
CA THR A 139 7.88 -16.55 -10.67
C THR A 139 7.80 -16.38 -12.18
N GLU A 140 8.05 -17.46 -12.92
CA GLU A 140 7.81 -17.51 -14.37
C GLU A 140 6.33 -17.41 -14.75
N HIS A 141 5.39 -17.66 -13.84
CA HIS A 141 3.96 -17.64 -14.12
C HIS A 141 3.22 -16.56 -13.33
N ASP A 142 3.82 -16.02 -12.27
CA ASP A 142 3.19 -15.02 -11.40
C ASP A 142 3.65 -13.59 -11.76
N PRO A 143 2.85 -12.81 -12.51
CA PRO A 143 3.16 -11.41 -12.80
C PRO A 143 3.15 -10.53 -11.53
N PRO A 144 3.68 -9.28 -11.58
CA PRO A 144 3.50 -8.33 -10.50
C PRO A 144 2.02 -8.04 -10.26
N TYR A 145 1.61 -7.98 -8.98
CA TYR A 145 0.22 -7.78 -8.59
C TYR A 145 0.07 -6.67 -7.54
N TRP A 146 0.68 -6.84 -6.38
CA TRP A 146 0.84 -5.78 -5.37
C TRP A 146 2.22 -5.12 -5.46
N ARG A 147 2.80 -5.02 -6.66
CA ARG A 147 4.17 -4.52 -6.90
C ARG A 147 4.22 -3.26 -7.77
N GLY A 148 3.20 -2.41 -7.72
CA GLY A 148 3.19 -1.11 -8.41
C GLY A 148 1.82 -0.68 -8.91
N GLN A 149 0.88 -1.62 -9.01
CA GLN A 149 -0.49 -1.37 -9.43
C GLN A 149 -1.25 -0.48 -8.43
N VAL A 150 -2.26 0.24 -8.91
CA VAL A 150 -3.14 1.09 -8.12
C VAL A 150 -4.41 0.31 -7.77
N TRP A 151 -4.71 0.23 -6.47
CA TRP A 151 -5.85 -0.50 -5.94
C TRP A 151 -6.82 0.41 -5.20
N VAL A 152 -8.11 0.33 -5.53
CA VAL A 152 -9.12 1.28 -5.07
C VAL A 152 -9.41 1.16 -3.56
N ASN A 153 -9.40 -0.06 -3.02
CA ASN A 153 -9.59 -0.29 -1.57
C ASN A 153 -8.58 0.47 -0.71
N ILE A 154 -7.29 0.39 -1.03
CA ILE A 154 -6.25 1.08 -0.24
C ILE A 154 -6.28 2.59 -0.49
N ASN A 155 -6.56 3.02 -1.72
CA ASN A 155 -6.72 4.43 -2.02
C ASN A 155 -7.94 5.05 -1.32
N TYR A 156 -9.04 4.31 -1.15
CA TYR A 156 -10.20 4.73 -0.35
C TYR A 156 -9.80 4.96 1.12
N LEU A 157 -9.04 4.03 1.72
CA LEU A 157 -8.51 4.22 3.08
C LEU A 157 -7.59 5.44 3.16
N ALA A 158 -6.74 5.65 2.16
CA ALA A 158 -5.86 6.81 2.10
C ALA A 158 -6.66 8.12 2.06
N LEU A 159 -7.70 8.20 1.23
CA LEU A 159 -8.59 9.37 1.16
C LEU A 159 -9.30 9.64 2.49
N GLY A 160 -9.82 8.60 3.14
CA GLY A 160 -10.45 8.72 4.46
C GLY A 160 -9.48 9.11 5.57
N ALA A 161 -8.22 8.63 5.51
CA ALA A 161 -7.16 9.06 6.43
C ALA A 161 -6.75 10.51 6.20
N LEU A 162 -6.56 10.93 4.94
CA LEU A 162 -6.25 12.32 4.59
C LEU A 162 -7.38 13.28 4.99
N GLN A 163 -8.64 12.85 4.90
CA GLN A 163 -9.78 13.61 5.43
C GLN A 163 -9.71 13.75 6.95
N HIS A 164 -9.43 12.66 7.66
CA HIS A 164 -9.29 12.66 9.11
C HIS A 164 -8.16 13.59 9.59
N TYR A 165 -6.98 13.47 8.99
CA TYR A 165 -5.82 14.31 9.33
C TYR A 165 -5.95 15.74 8.81
N GLY A 166 -6.84 15.99 7.84
CA GLY A 166 -7.20 17.32 7.39
C GLY A 166 -8.03 18.13 8.38
N ALA A 167 -8.54 17.53 9.45
CA ALA A 167 -9.41 18.21 10.40
C ALA A 167 -8.66 19.09 11.43
N ARG A 168 -7.44 18.71 11.81
CA ARG A 168 -6.64 19.41 12.85
C ARG A 168 -5.17 19.03 12.79
N GLY A 169 -4.34 19.78 13.52
CA GLY A 169 -2.89 19.55 13.64
C GLY A 169 -2.07 20.31 12.59
N PRO A 170 -0.73 20.32 12.73
CA PRO A 170 0.18 21.08 11.87
C PRO A 170 0.17 20.63 10.40
N HIS A 171 -0.27 19.39 10.13
CA HIS A 171 -0.27 18.81 8.79
C HIS A 171 -1.61 18.89 8.07
N ALA A 172 -2.64 19.51 8.67
CA ALA A 172 -4.01 19.50 8.17
C ALA A 172 -4.14 20.05 6.73
N ALA A 173 -3.55 21.23 6.47
CA ALA A 173 -3.61 21.85 5.14
C ALA A 173 -2.97 20.95 4.06
N ARG A 174 -1.84 20.32 4.40
CA ARG A 174 -1.15 19.39 3.50
C ARG A 174 -1.98 18.13 3.23
N ALA A 175 -2.59 17.56 4.27
CA ALA A 175 -3.47 16.40 4.13
C ALA A 175 -4.68 16.70 3.23
N LEU A 176 -5.33 17.87 3.38
CA LEU A 176 -6.45 18.29 2.54
C LEU A 176 -6.09 18.50 1.07
N ASP A 177 -4.92 19.10 0.77
CA ASP A 177 -4.46 19.24 -0.61
C ASP A 177 -4.19 17.88 -1.27
N LEU A 178 -3.48 16.99 -0.56
CA LEU A 178 -3.21 15.62 -1.03
C LEU A 178 -4.51 14.86 -1.28
N ARG A 179 -5.49 14.97 -0.37
CA ARG A 179 -6.81 14.34 -0.49
C ARG A 179 -7.50 14.74 -1.77
N ARG A 180 -7.59 16.05 -2.04
CA ARG A 180 -8.23 16.62 -3.24
C ARG A 180 -7.57 16.08 -4.51
N ARG A 181 -6.25 16.21 -4.62
CA ARG A 181 -5.51 15.75 -5.81
C ARG A 181 -5.60 14.23 -6.01
N LEU A 182 -5.53 13.45 -4.94
CA LEU A 182 -5.62 11.99 -5.02
C LEU A 182 -7.01 11.55 -5.48
N ARG A 183 -8.07 12.17 -4.94
CA ARG A 183 -9.47 11.91 -5.33
C ARG A 183 -9.67 12.17 -6.81
N ASP A 184 -9.23 13.34 -7.28
CA ASP A 184 -9.38 13.74 -8.67
C ASP A 184 -8.66 12.76 -9.61
N ASN A 185 -7.39 12.41 -9.30
CA ASN A 185 -6.62 11.45 -10.08
C ASN A 185 -7.33 10.09 -10.19
N LEU A 186 -7.78 9.55 -9.07
CA LEU A 186 -8.38 8.22 -8.99
C LEU A 186 -9.74 8.17 -9.69
N VAL A 187 -10.65 9.12 -9.39
CA VAL A 187 -11.99 9.17 -9.98
C VAL A 187 -11.90 9.40 -11.48
N ASN A 188 -11.07 10.35 -11.94
CA ASN A 188 -10.92 10.62 -13.37
C ASN A 188 -10.41 9.39 -14.12
N ASN A 189 -9.44 8.65 -13.57
CA ASN A 189 -8.94 7.45 -14.22
C ASN A 189 -10.02 6.35 -14.29
N ILE A 190 -10.69 6.05 -13.17
CA ILE A 190 -11.73 5.00 -13.12
C ILE A 190 -12.85 5.31 -14.13
N LEU A 191 -13.35 6.55 -14.15
CA LEU A 191 -14.41 6.95 -15.08
C LEU A 191 -13.93 6.94 -16.54
N THR A 192 -12.68 7.31 -16.80
CA THR A 192 -12.09 7.23 -18.15
C THR A 192 -11.99 5.79 -18.63
N GLN A 193 -11.51 4.87 -17.79
CA GLN A 193 -11.43 3.44 -18.13
C GLN A 193 -12.82 2.82 -18.30
N TYR A 194 -13.79 3.19 -17.45
CA TYR A 194 -15.17 2.74 -17.59
C TYR A 194 -15.77 3.21 -18.91
N LYS A 195 -15.66 4.51 -19.26
CA LYS A 195 -16.13 5.04 -20.55
C LYS A 195 -15.48 4.36 -21.75
N LYS A 196 -14.18 4.06 -21.66
CA LYS A 196 -13.42 3.45 -22.76
C LYS A 196 -13.69 1.95 -22.93
N THR A 197 -13.92 1.22 -21.83
CA THR A 197 -13.93 -0.25 -21.85
C THR A 197 -15.27 -0.87 -21.46
N GLY A 198 -16.19 -0.11 -20.88
CA GLY A 198 -17.47 -0.57 -20.36
C GLY A 198 -17.39 -1.28 -19.00
N TYR A 199 -16.21 -1.34 -18.36
CA TYR A 199 -16.01 -2.12 -17.14
C TYR A 199 -15.25 -1.38 -16.04
N PHE A 200 -15.58 -1.74 -14.80
CA PHE A 200 -14.69 -1.57 -13.65
C PHE A 200 -13.68 -2.72 -13.60
N TRP A 201 -12.44 -2.38 -13.27
CA TRP A 201 -11.33 -3.32 -13.20
C TRP A 201 -10.87 -3.49 -11.76
N GLU A 202 -10.25 -4.63 -11.49
CA GLU A 202 -9.71 -5.00 -10.18
C GLU A 202 -8.59 -4.04 -9.72
N GLN A 203 -7.73 -3.66 -10.65
CA GLN A 203 -6.57 -2.80 -10.42
C GLN A 203 -6.28 -1.94 -11.66
N TYR A 204 -5.53 -0.86 -11.46
CA TYR A 204 -5.15 0.08 -12.53
C TYR A 204 -3.63 0.23 -12.60
N SER A 205 -3.11 0.51 -13.79
CA SER A 205 -1.70 0.78 -13.99
C SER A 205 -1.31 2.17 -13.46
N GLY A 206 -0.23 2.24 -12.69
CA GLY A 206 0.34 3.51 -12.21
C GLY A 206 1.18 4.27 -13.25
N GLU A 207 1.29 3.77 -14.49
CA GLU A 207 2.04 4.40 -15.59
C GLU A 207 1.13 4.98 -16.67
N ASP A 208 0.06 4.26 -17.05
CA ASP A 208 -0.85 4.65 -18.14
C ASP A 208 -2.35 4.61 -17.74
N GLY A 209 -2.65 4.33 -16.47
CA GLY A 209 -4.01 4.29 -15.95
C GLY A 209 -4.85 3.09 -16.42
N ARG A 210 -4.32 2.23 -17.29
CA ARG A 210 -5.09 1.14 -17.91
C ARG A 210 -5.62 0.16 -16.85
N GLY A 211 -6.90 -0.18 -16.94
CA GLY A 211 -7.49 -1.25 -16.13
C GLY A 211 -6.88 -2.62 -16.46
N SER A 212 -6.66 -3.45 -15.44
CA SER A 212 -6.14 -4.82 -15.58
C SER A 212 -6.65 -5.74 -14.46
N GLY A 213 -6.31 -7.03 -14.54
CA GLY A 213 -6.84 -8.05 -13.64
C GLY A 213 -8.26 -8.48 -14.03
N CYS A 214 -9.04 -8.92 -13.05
CA CYS A 214 -10.41 -9.37 -13.26
C CYS A 214 -11.34 -8.22 -13.68
N ARG A 215 -12.33 -8.54 -14.53
CA ARG A 215 -13.46 -7.67 -14.89
C ARG A 215 -14.70 -8.52 -15.27
N PRO A 216 -15.94 -8.02 -15.07
CA PRO A 216 -16.27 -6.83 -14.29
C PRO A 216 -15.85 -7.00 -12.82
N PHE A 217 -15.27 -5.95 -12.23
CA PHE A 217 -14.88 -5.96 -10.82
C PHE A 217 -15.62 -4.86 -10.08
N THR A 218 -16.92 -5.04 -9.88
CA THR A 218 -17.72 -4.27 -8.92
C THR A 218 -17.58 -4.83 -7.50
N GLY A 219 -16.39 -5.35 -7.17
CA GLY A 219 -15.97 -5.60 -5.79
C GLY A 219 -15.56 -4.29 -5.13
N TRP A 220 -14.37 -4.23 -4.51
CA TRP A 220 -13.94 -2.98 -3.87
C TRP A 220 -13.76 -1.78 -4.81
N THR A 221 -13.68 -1.97 -6.13
CA THR A 221 -13.65 -0.83 -7.07
C THR A 221 -14.97 -0.05 -7.04
N ALA A 222 -16.07 -0.66 -6.57
CA ALA A 222 -17.33 0.04 -6.34
C ALA A 222 -17.23 1.14 -5.26
N LEU A 223 -16.18 1.14 -4.42
CA LEU A 223 -15.90 2.23 -3.48
C LEU A 223 -15.74 3.59 -4.16
N VAL A 224 -15.52 3.63 -5.48
CA VAL A 224 -15.53 4.88 -6.26
C VAL A 224 -16.80 5.72 -6.04
N VAL A 225 -17.95 5.08 -5.77
CA VAL A 225 -19.20 5.78 -5.45
C VAL A 225 -19.07 6.55 -4.14
N LEU A 226 -18.54 5.92 -3.09
CA LEU A 226 -18.30 6.57 -1.79
C LEU A 226 -17.22 7.66 -1.90
N ILE A 227 -16.18 7.42 -2.69
CA ILE A 227 -15.13 8.42 -2.97
C ILE A 227 -15.72 9.67 -3.64
N MET A 228 -16.63 9.48 -4.59
CA MET A 228 -17.33 10.59 -5.25
C MET A 228 -18.26 11.33 -4.29
N ALA A 229 -18.94 10.62 -3.40
CA ALA A 229 -19.79 11.20 -2.34
C ALA A 229 -18.99 11.83 -1.19
N GLU A 230 -17.69 11.53 -1.08
CA GLU A 230 -16.82 11.92 0.03
C GLU A 230 -17.25 11.34 1.40
N ASP A 231 -17.85 10.14 1.38
CA ASP A 231 -18.24 9.37 2.56
C ASP A 231 -17.14 8.35 2.92
N TYR A 232 -16.56 8.45 4.13
CA TYR A 232 -15.39 7.67 4.57
C TYR A 232 -15.52 7.02 5.94
#